data_AF-A0A1B0ZIE6-F1
#
_entry.id   AF-A0A1B0ZIE6-F1
#
_cell.length_a   1.000
_cell.length_b   1.000
_cell.length_c   1.000
_cell.angle_alpha   90.00
_cell.angle_beta   90.00
_cell.angle_gamma   90.00
#
_symmetry.space_group_name_H-M   'P 1'
#
loop_
_entity.id
_entity.type
_entity.pdbx_description
1 polymer ?
#
loop_
_entity_poly.entity_id
_entity_poly.type
_entity_poly.pdbx_seq_one_letter_code
_entity_poly.pdbx_strand_id
1 'polypeptide(L)'
;MISTLENTTASQISARLRDLREEEGLISLNRVATLVIVTHTGSLDDPIKAAVRASQEHPARIIVIVTEHGSTRDALDAEIRVGTDAGAGEVIILRAHGRVNAGLDTLITPLLLPDAPIVTWWPYTPPASPSQDPLGAIAQRRITDVYQCENPKSSLLRLARGYKSGDSDLSWSRITNWRGLVATAYDYPPAPTPTAITVEGIENNPSSLLMQSWLQNSLGDDVPVEFKAVEADHGLSAVTLHRADGDIRLMRSSEEGITMSLPGNNDDQFVTMPKRTMYDLLSEELRRLDPDDVYGDVLKKAFPLTGDPGSFAVGKPEPTDVFTADMDAVVKAVAKDAVARIAAAIEERGIAHLVLTGGRAGTATAERIAISLEFAEVDTSKLHVWWGDERFVAAKSSDRNDRPVISALTTGAGIPVYNVHTIPGADAGMSLDEAAAWYGQQLTIQGGDSAFTTQGEAYFDVLLLGVGPDGHVASLFPEHPDARATSAYAVPVRQSPKPPSERISLSWPVLNSSRHVSFLVAGFDKAQAVKTAHTKIDAAQCPASAVRGTESTTWFLDKEAAHFL
;
A
#
# COMPACT_ATOMS: atom_id res chain seq x y z
N MET A 1 12.66 28.33 -21.44
CA MET A 1 12.62 29.38 -20.38
C MET A 1 12.25 28.73 -19.06
N ILE A 2 12.94 29.11 -17.98
CA ILE A 2 12.68 28.64 -16.60
C ILE A 2 12.28 29.83 -15.73
N SER A 3 11.20 29.71 -14.95
CA SER A 3 10.72 30.71 -14.00
C SER A 3 10.48 30.07 -12.64
N THR A 4 11.11 30.59 -11.59
CA THR A 4 10.96 30.09 -10.21
C THR A 4 10.06 31.04 -9.40
N LEU A 5 9.22 30.47 -8.55
CA LEU A 5 8.30 31.14 -7.63
C LEU A 5 8.51 30.57 -6.23
N GLU A 6 8.92 31.40 -5.28
CA GLU A 6 9.05 31.02 -3.87
C GLU A 6 7.82 31.46 -3.08
N ASN A 7 7.40 30.66 -2.10
CA ASN A 7 6.28 30.96 -1.21
C ASN A 7 5.00 31.39 -1.96
N THR A 8 4.60 30.59 -2.93
CA THR A 8 3.57 30.92 -3.92
C THR A 8 2.24 30.20 -3.65
N THR A 9 1.29 30.36 -4.56
CA THR A 9 -0.03 29.74 -4.55
C THR A 9 -0.36 29.18 -5.93
N ALA A 10 -1.25 28.18 -6.01
CA ALA A 10 -1.72 27.62 -7.28
C ALA A 10 -2.26 28.70 -8.26
N SER A 11 -2.92 29.73 -7.73
CA SER A 11 -3.42 30.87 -8.51
C SER A 11 -2.29 31.72 -9.11
N GLN A 12 -1.23 31.98 -8.35
CA GLN A 12 -0.05 32.73 -8.83
C GLN A 12 0.73 31.92 -9.86
N ILE A 13 0.89 30.62 -9.65
CA ILE A 13 1.50 29.70 -10.63
C ILE A 13 0.70 29.72 -11.93
N SER A 14 -0.64 29.61 -11.84
CA SER A 14 -1.54 29.67 -13.00
C SER A 14 -1.45 31.00 -13.75
N ALA A 15 -1.32 32.12 -13.04
CA ALA A 15 -1.13 33.43 -13.63
C ALA A 15 0.20 33.51 -14.38
N ARG A 16 1.31 33.14 -13.72
CA ARG A 16 2.63 33.16 -14.35
C ARG A 16 2.72 32.25 -15.57
N LEU A 17 2.04 31.11 -15.53
CA LEU A 17 1.95 30.18 -16.67
C LEU A 17 1.25 30.81 -17.88
N ARG A 18 0.23 31.65 -17.68
CA ARG A 18 -0.42 32.39 -18.77
C ARG A 18 0.53 33.43 -19.36
N ASP A 19 1.20 34.21 -18.52
CA ASP A 19 2.14 35.25 -18.96
C ASP A 19 3.25 34.64 -19.84
N LEU A 20 3.85 33.52 -19.39
CA LEU A 20 4.90 32.82 -20.13
C LEU A 20 4.44 32.28 -21.50
N ARG A 21 3.15 31.93 -21.66
CA ARG A 21 2.61 31.51 -22.97
C ARG A 21 2.47 32.68 -23.93
N GLU A 22 2.03 33.82 -23.42
CA GLU A 22 1.89 35.05 -24.21
C GLU A 22 3.26 35.52 -24.70
N GLU A 23 4.29 35.44 -23.85
CA GLU A 23 5.67 35.78 -24.18
C GLU A 23 6.26 34.89 -25.30
N GLU A 24 5.95 33.57 -25.31
CA GLU A 24 6.45 32.61 -26.30
C GLU A 24 5.55 32.47 -27.55
N GLY A 25 4.42 33.17 -27.62
CA GLY A 25 3.46 33.04 -28.73
C GLY A 25 2.79 31.66 -28.84
N LEU A 26 2.83 30.86 -27.76
CA LEU A 26 2.27 29.51 -27.67
C LEU A 26 0.75 29.56 -27.38
N ILE A 27 -0.03 30.09 -28.33
CA ILE A 27 -1.47 30.35 -28.15
C ILE A 27 -2.33 29.08 -28.33
N SER A 28 -1.84 28.07 -29.05
CA SER A 28 -2.56 26.80 -29.25
C SER A 28 -1.63 25.59 -29.10
N LEU A 29 -1.54 25.07 -27.88
CA LEU A 29 -1.01 23.72 -27.66
C LEU A 29 -2.21 22.76 -27.66
N ASN A 30 -2.32 21.91 -28.68
CA ASN A 30 -3.26 20.78 -28.70
C ASN A 30 -2.82 19.79 -27.62
N ARG A 31 -3.28 20.00 -26.40
CA ARG A 31 -2.99 19.11 -25.26
C ARG A 31 -4.15 18.17 -25.07
N VAL A 32 -3.82 16.93 -24.80
CA VAL A 32 -4.79 15.84 -24.69
C VAL A 32 -4.74 15.16 -23.34
N ALA A 33 -3.82 15.53 -22.44
CA ALA A 33 -3.74 14.98 -21.08
C ALA A 33 -2.99 15.89 -20.09
N THR A 34 -3.18 15.64 -18.80
CA THR A 34 -2.29 16.08 -17.73
C THR A 34 -1.56 14.87 -17.15
N LEU A 35 -0.22 14.90 -17.15
CA LEU A 35 0.62 13.89 -16.50
C LEU A 35 1.16 14.46 -15.18
N VAL A 36 0.71 13.88 -14.07
CA VAL A 36 1.18 14.16 -12.73
C VAL A 36 2.25 13.14 -12.36
N ILE A 37 3.43 13.60 -11.95
CA ILE A 37 4.56 12.78 -11.54
C ILE A 37 4.83 13.04 -10.06
N VAL A 38 4.86 12.00 -9.24
CA VAL A 38 5.12 12.13 -7.80
C VAL A 38 6.49 11.51 -7.49
N THR A 39 7.45 12.33 -7.07
CA THR A 39 8.82 11.91 -6.78
C THR A 39 9.40 12.68 -5.59
N HIS A 40 10.65 12.38 -5.21
CA HIS A 40 11.37 13.03 -4.11
C HIS A 40 12.60 13.78 -4.64
N THR A 41 13.17 14.67 -3.82
CA THR A 41 14.19 15.64 -4.24
C THR A 41 15.46 15.01 -4.84
N GLY A 42 15.80 13.78 -4.47
CA GLY A 42 16.97 13.06 -4.98
C GLY A 42 16.79 12.38 -6.35
N SER A 43 15.56 12.25 -6.85
CA SER A 43 15.24 11.40 -8.02
C SER A 43 14.31 12.10 -9.02
N LEU A 44 14.58 13.37 -9.32
CA LEU A 44 13.73 14.21 -10.17
C LEU A 44 14.02 14.07 -11.67
N ASP A 45 15.30 13.94 -12.02
CA ASP A 45 15.76 14.18 -13.40
C ASP A 45 15.28 13.13 -14.40
N ASP A 46 15.38 11.85 -14.06
CA ASP A 46 15.05 10.76 -14.99
C ASP A 46 13.55 10.70 -15.33
N PRO A 47 12.62 10.81 -14.36
CA PRO A 47 11.18 10.89 -14.66
C PRO A 47 10.82 12.11 -15.51
N ILE A 48 11.42 13.28 -15.25
CA ILE A 48 11.18 14.49 -16.06
C ILE A 48 11.66 14.27 -17.49
N LYS A 49 12.88 13.77 -17.68
CA LYS A 49 13.43 13.49 -19.03
C LYS A 49 12.56 12.48 -19.78
N ALA A 50 12.12 11.41 -19.11
CA ALA A 50 11.24 10.41 -19.68
C ALA A 50 9.89 11.02 -20.09
N ALA A 51 9.27 11.82 -19.22
CA ALA A 51 7.99 12.48 -19.47
C ALA A 51 8.05 13.54 -20.57
N VAL A 52 9.09 14.38 -20.59
CA VAL A 52 9.31 15.39 -21.65
C VAL A 52 9.51 14.73 -23.00
N ARG A 53 10.20 13.58 -23.04
CA ARG A 53 10.34 12.82 -24.29
C ARG A 53 9.01 12.17 -24.68
N ALA A 54 8.29 11.55 -23.73
CA ALA A 54 6.98 10.93 -23.97
C ALA A 54 5.94 11.95 -24.46
N SER A 55 6.01 13.20 -23.99
CA SER A 55 5.09 14.26 -24.39
C SER A 55 5.24 14.72 -25.84
N GLN A 56 6.33 14.36 -26.53
CA GLN A 56 6.49 14.58 -27.97
C GLN A 56 5.55 13.69 -28.79
N GLU A 57 5.30 12.46 -28.34
CA GLU A 57 4.35 11.52 -28.94
C GLU A 57 2.94 11.67 -28.34
N HIS A 58 2.87 12.03 -27.05
CA HIS A 58 1.63 12.13 -26.26
C HIS A 58 1.48 13.51 -25.61
N PRO A 59 1.03 14.55 -26.34
CA PRO A 59 1.01 15.93 -25.85
C PRO A 59 0.28 16.11 -24.51
N ALA A 60 1.05 16.38 -23.46
CA ALA A 60 0.55 16.52 -22.10
C ALA A 60 1.13 17.73 -21.36
N ARG A 61 0.37 18.29 -20.42
CA ARG A 61 0.95 19.16 -19.37
C ARG A 61 1.58 18.26 -18.32
N ILE A 62 2.86 18.50 -17.99
CA ILE A 62 3.57 17.74 -16.96
C ILE A 62 3.54 18.56 -15.67
N ILE A 63 3.02 17.96 -14.61
CA ILE A 63 3.07 18.51 -13.25
C ILE A 63 3.89 17.54 -12.42
N VAL A 64 4.99 18.00 -11.84
CA VAL A 64 5.86 17.20 -10.99
C VAL A 64 5.68 17.66 -9.57
N ILE A 65 5.29 16.76 -8.68
CA ILE A 65 5.17 17.01 -7.25
C ILE A 65 6.39 16.38 -6.60
N VAL A 66 7.19 17.22 -5.97
CA VAL A 66 8.32 16.80 -5.16
C VAL A 66 7.87 16.75 -3.71
N THR A 67 7.79 15.56 -3.17
CA THR A 67 7.49 15.34 -1.76
C THR A 67 8.77 15.51 -0.96
N GLU A 68 8.71 16.38 0.05
CA GLU A 68 9.78 16.56 1.04
C GLU A 68 9.21 16.31 2.43
N HIS A 69 9.95 15.62 3.29
CA HIS A 69 9.54 15.39 4.68
C HIS A 69 10.46 16.09 5.67
N GLY A 70 9.88 16.41 6.83
CA GLY A 70 10.61 17.05 7.92
C GLY A 70 10.80 18.57 7.77
N SER A 71 10.19 19.21 6.78
CA SER A 71 10.19 20.67 6.70
C SER A 71 9.24 21.26 7.76
N THR A 72 9.75 22.18 8.57
CA THR A 72 8.96 22.96 9.56
C THR A 72 8.25 24.15 8.94
N ARG A 73 8.48 24.41 7.65
CA ARG A 73 7.91 25.52 6.91
C ARG A 73 6.67 25.05 6.14
N ASP A 74 5.55 25.74 6.33
CA ASP A 74 4.36 25.58 5.50
C ASP A 74 4.47 26.50 4.28
N ALA A 75 4.89 25.96 3.13
CA ALA A 75 5.04 26.75 1.91
C ALA A 75 4.89 25.90 0.65
N LEU A 76 4.61 26.57 -0.46
CA LEU A 76 4.65 26.00 -1.80
C LEU A 76 5.67 26.79 -2.61
N ASP A 77 6.65 26.09 -3.18
CA ASP A 77 7.53 26.66 -4.20
C ASP A 77 7.23 26.01 -5.54
N ALA A 78 7.48 26.73 -6.63
CA ALA A 78 7.24 26.23 -7.98
C ALA A 78 8.34 26.63 -8.96
N GLU A 79 8.62 25.76 -9.91
CA GLU A 79 9.45 26.03 -11.08
C GLU A 79 8.64 25.71 -12.33
N ILE A 80 8.53 26.68 -13.24
CA ILE A 80 7.80 26.55 -14.50
C ILE A 80 8.82 26.52 -15.63
N ARG A 81 8.77 25.47 -16.45
CA ARG A 81 9.56 25.33 -17.68
C ARG A 81 8.64 25.36 -18.89
N VAL A 82 8.98 26.19 -19.87
CA VAL A 82 8.25 26.34 -21.15
C VAL A 82 9.26 26.36 -22.31
N GLY A 83 8.83 25.91 -23.50
CA GLY A 83 9.66 25.88 -24.71
C GLY A 83 10.66 24.74 -24.68
N THR A 84 11.90 24.99 -25.11
CA THR A 84 12.96 23.96 -25.24
C THR A 84 13.18 23.13 -23.96
N ASP A 85 12.99 23.74 -22.78
CA ASP A 85 13.21 23.12 -21.47
C ASP A 85 12.04 22.21 -21.02
N ALA A 86 10.94 22.21 -21.78
CA ALA A 86 9.74 21.41 -21.55
C ALA A 86 9.32 20.57 -22.77
N GLY A 87 10.17 20.53 -23.80
CA GLY A 87 9.86 19.87 -25.07
C GLY A 87 8.71 20.55 -25.81
N ALA A 88 7.71 19.78 -26.23
CA ALA A 88 6.51 20.30 -26.88
C ALA A 88 5.44 20.81 -25.89
N GLY A 89 5.71 20.81 -24.59
CA GLY A 89 4.72 21.06 -23.53
C GLY A 89 5.16 22.06 -22.47
N GLU A 90 4.61 21.89 -21.27
CA GLU A 90 4.96 22.65 -20.06
C GLU A 90 5.31 21.66 -18.96
N VAL A 91 6.34 22.00 -18.19
CA VAL A 91 6.69 21.28 -16.96
C VAL A 91 6.53 22.23 -15.79
N ILE A 92 5.70 21.87 -14.82
CA ILE A 92 5.49 22.61 -13.59
C ILE A 92 5.99 21.73 -12.45
N ILE A 93 7.09 22.11 -11.80
CA ILE A 93 7.63 21.40 -10.65
C ILE A 93 7.15 22.11 -9.41
N LEU A 94 6.49 21.38 -8.52
CA LEU A 94 5.90 21.86 -7.27
C LEU A 94 6.65 21.24 -6.10
N ARG A 95 7.09 22.06 -5.16
CA ARG A 95 7.72 21.63 -3.90
C ARG A 95 6.80 22.05 -2.77
N ALA A 96 6.06 21.10 -2.23
CA ALA A 96 5.14 21.32 -1.12
C ALA A 96 5.85 21.02 0.20
N HIS A 97 5.88 22.00 1.10
CA HIS A 97 6.55 21.92 2.39
C HIS A 97 5.54 21.88 3.53
N GLY A 98 5.85 21.14 4.60
CA GLY A 98 5.06 21.10 5.82
C GLY A 98 3.61 20.65 5.59
N ARG A 99 2.66 21.37 6.18
CA ARG A 99 1.22 21.06 6.13
C ARG A 99 0.60 21.15 4.74
N VAL A 100 1.27 21.83 3.79
CA VAL A 100 0.83 21.93 2.40
C VAL A 100 0.83 20.56 1.71
N ASN A 101 1.66 19.62 2.19
CA ASN A 101 1.74 18.26 1.66
C ASN A 101 0.48 17.41 1.93
N ALA A 102 -0.38 17.81 2.89
CA ALA A 102 -1.58 17.05 3.26
C ALA A 102 -2.79 17.28 2.32
N GLY A 103 -2.69 18.18 1.33
CA GLY A 103 -3.79 18.57 0.44
C GLY A 103 -3.39 18.74 -1.02
N LEU A 104 -2.54 17.85 -1.53
CA LEU A 104 -1.94 17.95 -2.87
C LEU A 104 -2.97 17.97 -4.01
N ASP A 105 -4.07 17.23 -3.88
CA ASP A 105 -5.19 17.20 -4.83
C ASP A 105 -5.83 18.59 -5.01
N THR A 106 -6.12 19.28 -3.90
CA THR A 106 -6.66 20.65 -3.92
C THR A 106 -5.67 21.65 -4.51
N LEU A 107 -4.37 21.42 -4.31
CA LEU A 107 -3.29 22.28 -4.79
C LEU A 107 -3.12 22.20 -6.30
N ILE A 108 -3.21 21.00 -6.88
CA ILE A 108 -3.01 20.84 -8.33
C ILE A 108 -4.29 21.06 -9.14
N THR A 109 -5.47 20.99 -8.53
CA THR A 109 -6.76 21.16 -9.23
C THR A 109 -6.81 22.41 -10.14
N PRO A 110 -6.36 23.61 -9.71
CA PRO A 110 -6.33 24.80 -10.57
C PRO A 110 -5.33 24.71 -11.74
N LEU A 111 -4.34 23.82 -11.65
CA LEU A 111 -3.28 23.60 -12.63
C LEU A 111 -3.62 22.50 -13.63
N LEU A 112 -4.74 21.79 -13.47
CA LEU A 112 -5.19 20.75 -14.40
C LEU A 112 -5.69 21.36 -15.72
N LEU A 113 -5.67 20.55 -16.77
CA LEU A 113 -6.36 20.89 -18.01
C LEU A 113 -7.85 20.52 -17.89
N PRO A 114 -8.78 21.45 -18.15
CA PRO A 114 -10.21 21.14 -18.16
C PRO A 114 -10.52 20.03 -19.17
N ASP A 115 -11.37 19.08 -18.77
CA ASP A 115 -11.90 18.00 -19.62
C ASP A 115 -10.84 17.08 -20.26
N ALA A 116 -9.58 17.16 -19.82
CA ALA A 116 -8.51 16.29 -20.27
C ALA A 116 -8.29 15.13 -19.28
N PRO A 117 -7.96 13.92 -19.77
CA PRO A 117 -7.58 12.82 -18.90
C PRO A 117 -6.38 13.18 -18.03
N ILE A 118 -6.44 12.73 -16.78
CA ILE A 118 -5.38 12.88 -15.79
C ILE A 118 -4.71 11.53 -15.61
N VAL A 119 -3.38 11.52 -15.73
CA VAL A 119 -2.53 10.36 -15.50
C VAL A 119 -1.63 10.68 -14.33
N THR A 120 -1.63 9.84 -13.29
CA THR A 120 -0.71 9.99 -12.15
C THR A 120 0.32 8.87 -12.18
N TRP A 121 1.59 9.21 -12.05
CA TRP A 121 2.72 8.29 -12.12
C TRP A 121 3.65 8.41 -10.91
N TRP A 122 3.88 7.27 -10.24
CA TRP A 122 4.84 7.10 -9.16
C TRP A 122 6.04 6.27 -9.63
N PRO A 123 7.13 6.91 -10.10
CA PRO A 123 8.31 6.22 -10.65
C PRO A 123 9.14 5.43 -9.63
N TYR A 124 9.00 5.68 -8.33
CA TYR A 124 9.86 5.07 -7.30
C TYR A 124 9.07 4.52 -6.12
N THR A 125 8.23 5.34 -5.50
CA THR A 125 7.52 4.98 -4.26
C THR A 125 6.01 5.08 -4.49
N PRO A 126 5.36 4.01 -5.00
CA PRO A 126 3.92 4.03 -5.21
C PRO A 126 3.16 3.90 -3.89
N PRO A 127 2.02 4.59 -3.74
CA PRO A 127 1.13 4.44 -2.59
C PRO A 127 0.60 3.00 -2.52
N ALA A 128 0.11 2.60 -1.35
CA ALA A 128 -0.40 1.25 -1.13
C ALA A 128 -1.60 0.90 -2.02
N SER A 129 -2.48 1.87 -2.26
CA SER A 129 -3.52 1.78 -3.27
C SER A 129 -3.52 3.07 -4.08
N PRO A 130 -3.02 3.05 -5.32
CA PRO A 130 -3.02 4.22 -6.20
C PRO A 130 -4.41 4.84 -6.34
N SER A 131 -5.46 4.03 -6.45
CA SER A 131 -6.83 4.53 -6.57
C SER A 131 -7.34 5.31 -5.35
N GLN A 132 -6.72 5.12 -4.19
CA GLN A 132 -7.09 5.78 -2.94
C GLN A 132 -6.12 6.91 -2.57
N ASP A 133 -5.02 7.09 -3.30
CA ASP A 133 -4.18 8.27 -3.12
C ASP A 133 -4.95 9.52 -3.59
N PRO A 134 -4.87 10.69 -2.93
CA PRO A 134 -5.58 11.90 -3.35
C PRO A 134 -5.33 12.28 -4.82
N LEU A 135 -4.10 12.10 -5.31
CA LEU A 135 -3.72 12.40 -6.70
C LEU A 135 -4.13 11.26 -7.65
N GLY A 136 -4.24 10.03 -7.15
CA GLY A 136 -4.74 8.91 -7.91
C GLY A 136 -6.27 8.88 -8.03
N ALA A 137 -6.99 9.31 -7.00
CA ALA A 137 -8.46 9.34 -6.98
C ALA A 137 -9.04 10.25 -8.07
N ILE A 138 -8.33 11.32 -8.43
CA ILE A 138 -8.70 12.20 -9.54
C ILE A 138 -8.15 11.74 -10.90
N ALA A 139 -7.31 10.72 -10.93
CA ALA A 139 -6.66 10.24 -12.14
C ALA A 139 -7.43 9.09 -12.81
N GLN A 140 -7.52 9.15 -14.14
CA GLN A 140 -8.08 8.07 -14.94
C GLN A 140 -7.12 6.88 -15.04
N ARG A 141 -5.82 7.17 -15.22
CA ARG A 141 -4.74 6.19 -15.30
C ARG A 141 -3.75 6.41 -14.17
N ARG A 142 -3.34 5.34 -13.51
CA ARG A 142 -2.46 5.35 -12.34
C ARG A 142 -1.31 4.39 -12.58
N ILE A 143 -0.13 4.93 -12.83
CA ILE A 143 1.06 4.19 -13.26
C ILE A 143 2.02 4.08 -12.07
N THR A 144 2.52 2.88 -11.79
CA THR A 144 3.58 2.62 -10.80
C THR A 144 4.81 2.03 -11.48
N ASP A 145 5.98 2.03 -10.83
CA ASP A 145 7.14 1.25 -11.28
C ASP A 145 7.78 0.50 -10.10
N VAL A 146 7.20 -0.65 -9.74
CA VAL A 146 7.75 -1.45 -8.62
C VAL A 146 9.16 -1.98 -8.88
N TYR A 147 9.62 -1.99 -10.13
CA TYR A 147 11.00 -2.38 -10.47
C TYR A 147 12.03 -1.48 -9.77
N GLN A 148 11.66 -0.22 -9.53
CA GLN A 148 12.52 0.79 -8.89
C GLN A 148 12.35 0.87 -7.37
N CYS A 149 11.43 0.09 -6.79
CA CYS A 149 11.27 0.01 -5.35
C CYS A 149 12.41 -0.80 -4.72
N GLU A 150 12.76 -0.50 -3.48
CA GLU A 150 13.73 -1.27 -2.69
C GLU A 150 13.35 -2.76 -2.60
N ASN A 151 12.05 -3.02 -2.47
CA ASN A 151 11.49 -4.36 -2.38
C ASN A 151 10.36 -4.55 -3.41
N PRO A 152 10.69 -4.93 -4.67
CA PRO A 152 9.73 -4.96 -5.78
C PRO A 152 8.56 -5.94 -5.61
N LYS A 153 8.84 -7.20 -5.28
CA LYS A 153 7.82 -8.26 -5.20
C LYS A 153 6.75 -7.97 -4.15
N SER A 154 7.17 -7.53 -2.98
CA SER A 154 6.30 -7.15 -1.86
C SER A 154 5.55 -5.85 -2.14
N SER A 155 6.14 -4.90 -2.88
CA SER A 155 5.44 -3.72 -3.37
C SER A 155 4.35 -4.10 -4.38
N LEU A 156 4.64 -5.05 -5.28
CA LEU A 156 3.66 -5.57 -6.23
C LEU A 156 2.52 -6.33 -5.54
N LEU A 157 2.81 -7.15 -4.52
CA LEU A 157 1.79 -7.80 -3.69
C LEU A 157 0.88 -6.78 -3.00
N ARG A 158 1.44 -5.67 -2.50
CA ARG A 158 0.67 -4.57 -1.91
C ARG A 158 -0.23 -3.88 -2.94
N LEU A 159 0.27 -3.64 -4.14
CA LEU A 159 -0.55 -3.07 -5.23
C LEU A 159 -1.62 -4.04 -5.72
N ALA A 160 -1.32 -5.33 -5.81
CA ALA A 160 -2.28 -6.37 -6.20
C ALA A 160 -3.49 -6.41 -5.26
N ARG A 161 -3.23 -6.20 -3.97
CA ARG A 161 -4.24 -6.03 -2.94
C ARG A 161 -5.11 -4.79 -3.21
N GLY A 162 -4.50 -3.63 -3.39
CA GLY A 162 -5.19 -2.37 -3.62
C GLY A 162 -5.71 -2.11 -5.03
N TYR A 163 -5.64 -3.09 -5.94
CA TYR A 163 -5.85 -2.91 -7.38
C TYR A 163 -7.27 -2.42 -7.71
N LYS A 164 -7.33 -1.40 -8.55
CA LYS A 164 -8.53 -0.97 -9.26
C LYS A 164 -8.25 -0.85 -10.76
N SER A 165 -9.31 -1.03 -11.53
CA SER A 165 -9.31 -0.74 -12.97
C SER A 165 -8.74 0.65 -13.25
N GLY A 166 -7.74 0.74 -14.14
CA GLY A 166 -6.97 1.95 -14.41
C GLY A 166 -5.61 2.02 -13.70
N ASP A 167 -5.30 1.08 -12.80
CA ASP A 167 -3.95 0.87 -12.25
C ASP A 167 -3.10 0.08 -13.26
N SER A 168 -1.85 0.46 -13.41
CA SER A 168 -0.84 -0.27 -14.18
C SER A 168 0.55 -0.13 -13.55
N ASP A 169 1.48 -1.00 -13.94
CA ASP A 169 2.86 -0.95 -13.47
C ASP A 169 3.84 -1.10 -14.63
N LEU A 170 4.91 -0.29 -14.66
CA LEU A 170 5.89 -0.33 -15.73
C LEU A 170 6.65 -1.66 -15.81
N SER A 171 6.69 -2.47 -14.75
CA SER A 171 7.21 -3.86 -14.79
C SER A 171 6.40 -4.76 -15.71
N TRP A 172 5.10 -4.50 -15.87
CA TRP A 172 4.21 -5.16 -16.83
C TRP A 172 4.48 -4.71 -18.26
N SER A 173 4.59 -3.40 -18.48
CA SER A 173 4.95 -2.83 -19.79
C SER A 173 6.36 -3.28 -20.21
N ARG A 174 7.26 -3.52 -19.24
CA ARG A 174 8.64 -4.00 -19.48
C ARG A 174 8.69 -5.35 -20.19
N ILE A 175 7.65 -6.17 -20.05
CA ILE A 175 7.56 -7.48 -20.68
C ILE A 175 6.64 -7.52 -21.90
N THR A 176 6.10 -6.39 -22.39
CA THR A 176 5.22 -6.37 -23.57
C THR A 176 5.82 -7.03 -24.80
N ASN A 177 7.07 -6.70 -25.15
CA ASN A 177 7.75 -7.32 -26.31
C ASN A 177 8.03 -8.81 -26.08
N TRP A 178 8.38 -9.19 -24.85
CA TRP A 178 8.53 -10.59 -24.48
C TRP A 178 7.23 -11.38 -24.65
N ARG A 179 6.11 -10.84 -24.15
CA ARG A 179 4.78 -11.47 -24.27
C ARG A 179 4.40 -11.68 -25.74
N GLY A 180 4.67 -10.69 -26.60
CA GLY A 180 4.44 -10.81 -28.05
C GLY A 180 5.29 -11.90 -28.72
N LEU A 181 6.58 -11.99 -28.38
CA LEU A 181 7.46 -13.02 -28.92
C LEU A 181 7.12 -14.42 -28.39
N VAL A 182 6.77 -14.56 -27.11
CA VAL A 182 6.34 -15.84 -26.54
C VAL A 182 5.04 -16.31 -27.18
N ALA A 183 4.06 -15.41 -27.38
CA ALA A 183 2.84 -15.75 -28.10
C ALA A 183 3.12 -16.20 -29.54
N THR A 184 4.02 -15.51 -30.24
CA THR A 184 4.44 -15.89 -31.60
C THR A 184 5.16 -17.25 -31.62
N ALA A 185 6.03 -17.51 -30.65
CA ALA A 185 6.75 -18.77 -30.49
C ALA A 185 5.81 -19.94 -30.16
N TYR A 186 4.77 -19.69 -29.37
CA TYR A 186 3.75 -20.69 -29.04
C TYR A 186 3.04 -21.22 -30.29
N ASP A 187 2.76 -20.35 -31.26
CA ASP A 187 2.11 -20.68 -32.53
C ASP A 187 3.07 -21.23 -33.61
N TYR A 188 4.36 -21.42 -33.29
CA TYR A 188 5.36 -21.87 -34.26
C TYR A 188 5.08 -23.31 -34.74
N PRO A 189 4.98 -23.58 -36.05
CA PRO A 189 4.64 -24.90 -36.59
C PRO A 189 5.84 -25.89 -36.61
N PRO A 190 5.60 -27.20 -36.42
CA PRO A 190 4.33 -27.79 -36.01
C PRO A 190 3.97 -27.29 -34.60
N ALA A 191 2.68 -27.13 -34.31
CA ALA A 191 2.20 -26.37 -33.15
C ALA A 191 1.70 -27.23 -31.96
N PRO A 192 2.42 -28.27 -31.47
CA PRO A 192 1.95 -29.00 -30.30
C PRO A 192 1.95 -28.07 -29.08
N THR A 193 0.93 -28.23 -28.24
CA THR A 193 0.84 -27.58 -26.94
C THR A 193 2.09 -27.93 -26.11
N PRO A 194 2.78 -26.94 -25.53
CA PRO A 194 3.88 -27.19 -24.62
C PRO A 194 3.44 -28.06 -23.44
N THR A 195 4.29 -29.01 -23.03
CA THR A 195 4.07 -29.84 -21.84
C THR A 195 4.46 -29.12 -20.56
N ALA A 196 5.33 -28.10 -20.66
CA ALA A 196 5.75 -27.22 -19.58
C ALA A 196 6.35 -25.94 -20.17
N ILE A 197 6.42 -24.88 -19.37
CA ILE A 197 7.18 -23.67 -19.71
C ILE A 197 8.11 -23.31 -18.57
N THR A 198 9.36 -23.00 -18.89
CA THR A 198 10.35 -22.50 -17.92
C THR A 198 10.57 -21.01 -18.14
N VAL A 199 10.42 -20.22 -17.07
CA VAL A 199 10.77 -18.80 -17.02
C VAL A 199 12.05 -18.63 -16.21
N GLU A 200 13.11 -18.10 -16.83
CA GLU A 200 14.40 -17.86 -16.19
C GLU A 200 14.59 -16.35 -15.93
N GLY A 201 15.03 -15.99 -14.73
CA GLY A 201 15.34 -14.59 -14.40
C GLY A 201 15.89 -14.40 -12.99
N ILE A 202 16.11 -13.13 -12.61
CA ILE A 202 16.54 -12.77 -11.26
C ILE A 202 15.43 -13.07 -10.25
N GLU A 203 15.78 -13.67 -9.11
CA GLU A 203 14.84 -13.94 -8.03
C GLU A 203 14.20 -12.64 -7.51
N ASN A 204 12.90 -12.70 -7.15
CA ASN A 204 12.11 -11.55 -6.70
C ASN A 204 11.96 -10.40 -7.71
N ASN A 205 12.35 -10.58 -8.98
CA ASN A 205 12.10 -9.60 -10.03
C ASN A 205 10.61 -9.55 -10.41
N PRO A 206 9.96 -8.37 -10.45
CA PRO A 206 8.54 -8.25 -10.70
C PRO A 206 8.17 -8.64 -12.14
N SER A 207 9.03 -8.34 -13.13
CA SER A 207 8.77 -8.69 -14.53
C SER A 207 8.79 -10.21 -14.76
N SER A 208 9.67 -10.95 -14.08
CA SER A 208 9.71 -12.42 -14.16
C SER A 208 8.48 -13.06 -13.51
N LEU A 209 8.06 -12.54 -12.36
CA LEU A 209 6.84 -12.99 -11.69
C LEU A 209 5.58 -12.72 -12.54
N LEU A 210 5.49 -11.52 -13.13
CA LEU A 210 4.38 -11.15 -14.01
C LEU A 210 4.37 -11.99 -15.30
N MET A 211 5.53 -12.33 -15.86
CA MET A 211 5.64 -13.22 -17.02
C MET A 211 5.14 -14.63 -16.68
N GLN A 212 5.63 -15.21 -15.59
CA GLN A 212 5.19 -16.52 -15.11
C GLN A 212 3.68 -16.55 -14.88
N SER A 213 3.16 -15.52 -14.20
CA SER A 213 1.74 -15.43 -13.84
C SER A 213 0.86 -15.21 -15.07
N TRP A 214 1.32 -14.44 -16.05
CA TRP A 214 0.63 -14.26 -17.32
C TRP A 214 0.55 -15.55 -18.14
N LEU A 215 1.65 -16.30 -18.22
CA LEU A 215 1.67 -17.59 -18.90
C LEU A 215 0.72 -18.58 -18.22
N GLN A 216 0.78 -18.68 -16.88
CA GLN A 216 -0.11 -19.55 -16.13
C GLN A 216 -1.59 -19.12 -16.25
N ASN A 217 -1.87 -17.81 -16.28
CA ASN A 217 -3.21 -17.29 -16.50
C ASN A 217 -3.72 -17.59 -17.92
N SER A 218 -2.85 -17.51 -18.92
CA SER A 218 -3.23 -17.69 -20.34
C SER A 218 -3.40 -19.16 -20.74
N LEU A 219 -2.63 -20.07 -20.13
CA LEU A 219 -2.60 -21.48 -20.48
C LEU A 219 -3.48 -22.37 -19.57
N GLY A 220 -3.98 -21.82 -18.46
CA GLY A 220 -4.69 -22.60 -17.45
C GLY A 220 -3.73 -23.46 -16.61
N ASP A 221 -4.27 -24.35 -15.79
CA ASP A 221 -3.47 -25.15 -14.84
C ASP A 221 -2.91 -26.46 -15.46
N ASP A 222 -3.24 -26.75 -16.72
CA ASP A 222 -2.81 -27.96 -17.44
C ASP A 222 -1.35 -27.88 -17.92
N VAL A 223 -0.82 -26.67 -18.13
CA VAL A 223 0.56 -26.44 -18.53
C VAL A 223 1.31 -25.81 -17.35
N PRO A 224 2.21 -26.55 -16.66
CA PRO A 224 2.97 -25.99 -15.55
C PRO A 224 3.94 -24.92 -16.05
N VAL A 225 3.98 -23.79 -15.35
CA VAL A 225 4.94 -22.71 -15.60
C VAL A 225 5.91 -22.61 -14.41
N GLU A 226 7.13 -23.11 -14.61
CA GLU A 226 8.17 -23.15 -13.59
C GLU A 226 9.06 -21.90 -13.66
N PHE A 227 9.43 -21.37 -12.50
CA PHE A 227 10.42 -20.31 -12.40
C PHE A 227 11.77 -20.88 -11.99
N LYS A 228 12.83 -20.48 -12.69
CA LYS A 228 14.21 -20.85 -12.39
C LYS A 228 15.04 -19.59 -12.19
N ALA A 229 15.51 -19.41 -10.96
CA ALA A 229 16.42 -18.31 -10.64
C ALA A 229 17.76 -18.49 -11.37
N VAL A 230 18.26 -17.40 -11.95
CA VAL A 230 19.57 -17.33 -12.60
C VAL A 230 20.32 -16.07 -12.17
N GLU A 231 21.64 -16.14 -12.17
CA GLU A 231 22.47 -14.94 -12.06
C GLU A 231 22.47 -14.22 -13.41
N ALA A 232 21.95 -12.99 -13.42
CA ALA A 232 21.86 -12.16 -14.63
C ALA A 232 21.96 -10.68 -14.26
N ASP A 233 22.29 -9.84 -15.25
CA ASP A 233 22.28 -8.37 -15.16
C ASP A 233 20.90 -7.76 -15.53
N HIS A 234 19.90 -8.61 -15.79
CA HIS A 234 18.59 -8.21 -16.29
C HIS A 234 17.47 -9.06 -15.68
N GLY A 235 16.30 -8.46 -15.46
CA GLY A 235 15.20 -9.11 -14.73
C GLY A 235 14.71 -10.44 -15.30
N LEU A 236 14.17 -10.42 -16.52
CA LEU A 236 13.73 -11.62 -17.26
C LEU A 236 14.80 -12.02 -18.29
N SER A 237 15.33 -13.22 -18.15
CA SER A 237 16.47 -13.73 -18.92
C SER A 237 16.07 -14.69 -20.04
N ALA A 238 15.15 -15.62 -19.78
CA ALA A 238 14.68 -16.53 -20.82
C ALA A 238 13.26 -17.04 -20.59
N VAL A 239 12.62 -17.47 -21.67
CA VAL A 239 11.39 -18.26 -21.64
C VAL A 239 11.58 -19.46 -22.58
N THR A 240 11.40 -20.66 -22.05
CA THR A 240 11.55 -21.92 -22.80
C THR A 240 10.22 -22.67 -22.82
N LEU A 241 9.71 -22.95 -24.02
CA LEU A 241 8.53 -23.78 -24.23
C LEU A 241 9.00 -25.22 -24.47
N HIS A 242 8.67 -26.12 -23.56
CA HIS A 242 9.02 -27.53 -23.68
C HIS A 242 7.93 -28.26 -24.46
N ARG A 243 8.28 -28.85 -25.60
CA ARG A 243 7.33 -29.46 -26.52
C ARG A 243 7.79 -30.84 -26.95
N ALA A 244 6.86 -31.67 -27.41
CA ALA A 244 7.16 -33.03 -27.86
C ALA A 244 8.07 -33.09 -29.09
N ASP A 245 8.06 -32.04 -29.92
CA ASP A 245 8.89 -31.89 -31.12
C ASP A 245 10.22 -31.16 -30.86
N GLY A 246 10.45 -30.69 -29.62
CA GLY A 246 11.67 -30.01 -29.18
C GLY A 246 11.39 -28.68 -28.48
N ASP A 247 12.41 -28.14 -27.80
CA ASP A 247 12.28 -26.88 -27.09
C ASP A 247 12.31 -25.68 -28.05
N ILE A 248 11.43 -24.70 -27.80
CA ILE A 248 11.61 -23.34 -28.31
C ILE A 248 12.12 -22.48 -27.17
N ARG A 249 13.28 -21.83 -27.36
CA ARG A 249 13.91 -21.02 -26.32
C ARG A 249 14.12 -19.59 -26.79
N LEU A 250 13.58 -18.64 -26.03
CA LEU A 250 13.81 -17.20 -26.18
C LEU A 250 14.72 -16.75 -25.04
N MET A 251 15.96 -16.36 -25.34
CA MET A 251 16.96 -16.02 -24.32
C MET A 251 17.61 -14.67 -24.61
N ARG A 252 17.66 -13.78 -23.63
CA ARG A 252 18.41 -12.53 -23.75
C ARG A 252 19.90 -12.83 -23.85
N SER A 253 20.49 -12.51 -25.00
CA SER A 253 21.91 -12.71 -25.29
C SER A 253 22.72 -11.41 -25.23
N SER A 254 22.06 -10.25 -25.34
CA SER A 254 22.71 -8.94 -25.25
C SER A 254 21.73 -7.83 -24.81
N GLU A 255 22.26 -6.61 -24.66
CA GLU A 255 21.44 -5.42 -24.44
C GLU A 255 20.58 -5.05 -25.65
N GLU A 256 20.99 -5.46 -26.85
CA GLU A 256 20.36 -5.12 -28.13
C GLU A 256 19.28 -6.13 -28.56
N GLY A 257 19.28 -7.34 -27.99
CA GLY A 257 18.33 -8.35 -28.42
C GLY A 257 18.36 -9.67 -27.68
N ILE A 258 17.62 -10.61 -28.25
CA ILE A 258 17.49 -11.98 -27.76
C ILE A 258 17.85 -12.96 -28.86
N THR A 259 18.21 -14.17 -28.46
CA THR A 259 18.40 -15.32 -29.32
C THR A 259 17.19 -16.22 -29.22
N MET A 260 16.68 -16.66 -30.37
CA MET A 260 15.60 -17.61 -30.50
C MET A 260 16.13 -18.92 -31.08
N SER A 261 16.09 -19.99 -30.28
CA SER A 261 16.42 -21.35 -30.69
C SER A 261 15.13 -22.10 -31.01
N LEU A 262 15.07 -22.78 -32.17
CA LEU A 262 13.89 -23.47 -32.68
C LEU A 262 14.17 -24.97 -32.86
N PRO A 263 13.18 -25.85 -32.64
CA PRO A 263 13.32 -27.28 -32.87
C PRO A 263 13.75 -27.61 -34.30
N GLY A 264 14.76 -28.47 -34.44
CA GLY A 264 15.25 -28.92 -35.74
C GLY A 264 16.04 -27.88 -36.55
N ASN A 265 16.23 -26.68 -36.02
CA ASN A 265 17.13 -25.68 -36.60
C ASN A 265 18.43 -25.62 -35.78
N ASN A 266 19.57 -25.78 -36.46
CA ASN A 266 20.88 -25.73 -35.81
C ASN A 266 21.41 -24.29 -35.67
N ASP A 267 20.79 -23.32 -36.36
CA ASP A 267 21.20 -21.93 -36.35
C ASP A 267 20.24 -21.09 -35.50
N ASP A 268 20.78 -20.54 -34.42
CA ASP A 268 20.11 -19.59 -33.54
C ASP A 268 19.75 -18.29 -34.29
N GLN A 269 18.52 -17.81 -34.09
CA GLN A 269 18.03 -16.59 -34.73
C GLN A 269 18.15 -15.39 -33.78
N PHE A 270 18.84 -14.34 -34.21
CA PHE A 270 18.90 -13.10 -33.44
C PHE A 270 17.67 -12.22 -33.71
N VAL A 271 17.01 -11.78 -32.64
CA VAL A 271 15.86 -10.87 -32.68
C VAL A 271 16.24 -9.58 -31.98
N THR A 272 16.20 -8.46 -32.71
CA THR A 272 16.43 -7.13 -32.15
C THR A 272 15.33 -6.80 -31.14
N MET A 273 15.72 -6.69 -29.88
CA MET A 273 14.83 -6.39 -28.75
C MET A 273 15.63 -5.68 -27.65
N PRO A 274 15.96 -4.39 -27.86
CA PRO A 274 16.75 -3.64 -26.91
C PRO A 274 16.04 -3.54 -25.55
N LYS A 275 16.83 -3.35 -24.48
CA LYS A 275 16.28 -3.04 -23.15
C LYS A 275 15.42 -1.77 -23.25
N ARG A 276 14.18 -1.83 -22.73
CA ARG A 276 13.25 -0.70 -22.77
C ARG A 276 13.64 0.34 -21.72
N THR A 277 13.78 1.58 -22.15
CA THR A 277 14.04 2.73 -21.28
C THR A 277 12.77 3.16 -20.54
N MET A 278 12.91 3.98 -19.49
CA MET A 278 11.75 4.56 -18.77
C MET A 278 10.82 5.34 -19.72
N TYR A 279 11.39 6.01 -20.72
CA TYR A 279 10.62 6.66 -21.80
C TYR A 279 9.78 5.65 -22.59
N ASP A 280 10.36 4.54 -23.05
CA ASP A 280 9.66 3.57 -23.89
C ASP A 280 8.47 2.94 -23.14
N LEU A 281 8.62 2.78 -21.83
CA LEU A 281 7.59 2.22 -20.95
C LEU A 281 6.48 3.24 -20.70
N LEU A 282 6.84 4.50 -20.37
CA LEU A 282 5.87 5.56 -20.15
C LEU A 282 5.10 5.91 -21.43
N SER A 283 5.77 5.99 -22.59
CA SER A 283 5.10 6.22 -23.89
C SER A 283 4.07 5.14 -24.19
N GLU A 284 4.36 3.87 -23.89
CA GLU A 284 3.37 2.79 -24.05
C GLU A 284 2.14 2.99 -23.16
N GLU A 285 2.33 3.32 -21.89
CA GLU A 285 1.22 3.56 -20.96
C GLU A 285 0.36 4.77 -21.36
N LEU A 286 0.98 5.81 -21.93
CA LEU A 286 0.26 7.00 -22.41
C LEU A 286 -0.47 6.78 -23.75
N ARG A 287 -0.13 5.72 -24.48
CA ARG A 287 -0.78 5.39 -25.77
C ARG A 287 -2.19 4.85 -25.59
N ARG A 288 -2.48 4.18 -24.47
CA ARG A 288 -3.80 3.63 -24.15
C ARG A 288 -4.15 3.90 -22.68
N LEU A 289 -5.07 4.85 -22.48
CA LEU A 289 -5.52 5.24 -21.14
C LEU A 289 -6.66 4.37 -20.58
N ASP A 290 -7.28 3.54 -21.43
CA ASP A 290 -8.26 2.55 -20.98
C ASP A 290 -7.61 1.51 -20.05
N PRO A 291 -8.38 0.93 -19.12
CA PRO A 291 -7.89 -0.12 -18.25
C PRO A 291 -7.24 -1.30 -19.01
N ASP A 292 -6.15 -1.83 -18.45
CA ASP A 292 -5.61 -3.13 -18.85
C ASP A 292 -6.16 -4.20 -17.89
N ASP A 293 -7.28 -4.81 -18.29
CA ASP A 293 -7.93 -5.85 -17.48
C ASP A 293 -7.05 -7.11 -17.34
N VAL A 294 -6.20 -7.39 -18.34
CA VAL A 294 -5.29 -8.54 -18.31
C VAL A 294 -4.26 -8.37 -17.19
N TYR A 295 -3.73 -7.16 -17.00
CA TYR A 295 -2.85 -6.89 -15.87
C TYR A 295 -3.52 -7.21 -14.53
N GLY A 296 -4.78 -6.81 -14.33
CA GLY A 296 -5.54 -7.12 -13.12
C GLY A 296 -5.70 -8.62 -12.88
N ASP A 297 -5.98 -9.39 -13.93
CA ASP A 297 -6.09 -10.86 -13.82
C ASP A 297 -4.76 -11.54 -13.57
N VAL A 298 -3.68 -11.05 -14.20
CA VAL A 298 -2.31 -11.50 -13.95
C VAL A 298 -1.90 -11.24 -12.50
N LEU A 299 -2.24 -10.08 -11.94
CA LEU A 299 -2.00 -9.79 -10.53
C LEU A 299 -2.74 -10.76 -9.61
N LYS A 300 -4.01 -11.08 -9.90
CA LYS A 300 -4.77 -12.09 -9.14
C LYS A 300 -4.14 -13.48 -9.26
N LYS A 301 -3.59 -13.85 -10.42
CA LYS A 301 -2.90 -15.14 -10.60
C LYS A 301 -1.55 -15.16 -9.87
N ALA A 302 -0.81 -14.05 -9.91
CA ALA A 302 0.47 -13.87 -9.22
C ALA A 302 0.31 -13.90 -7.69
N PHE A 303 -0.77 -13.29 -7.21
CA PHE A 303 -1.11 -13.15 -5.81
C PHE A 303 -2.60 -13.43 -5.61
N PRO A 304 -3.01 -14.72 -5.63
CA PRO A 304 -4.40 -15.06 -5.38
C PRO A 304 -4.84 -14.45 -4.04
N LEU A 305 -6.05 -13.86 -4.02
CA LEU A 305 -6.67 -13.21 -2.86
C LEU A 305 -6.90 -14.15 -1.65
N THR A 306 -6.36 -15.36 -1.71
CA THR A 306 -6.34 -16.37 -0.67
C THR A 306 -5.03 -16.30 0.09
N GLY A 307 -4.73 -15.16 0.70
CA GLY A 307 -4.00 -15.24 1.95
C GLY A 307 -4.98 -15.79 2.97
N ASP A 308 -4.79 -17.03 3.43
CA ASP A 308 -5.40 -17.45 4.69
C ASP A 308 -5.05 -16.36 5.71
N PRO A 309 -6.01 -15.67 6.36
CA PRO A 309 -5.64 -14.64 7.31
C PRO A 309 -4.75 -15.18 8.44
N GLY A 310 -4.78 -16.49 8.70
CA GLY A 310 -3.84 -17.19 9.57
C GLY A 310 -2.38 -17.10 9.11
N SER A 311 -2.10 -16.96 7.82
CA SER A 311 -0.73 -16.90 7.28
C SER A 311 0.05 -15.69 7.79
N PHE A 312 -0.62 -14.60 8.18
CA PHE A 312 0.03 -13.41 8.74
C PHE A 312 0.55 -13.62 10.16
N ALA A 313 0.09 -14.67 10.84
CA ALA A 313 0.55 -15.05 12.17
C ALA A 313 1.67 -16.10 12.14
N VAL A 314 1.85 -16.81 11.02
CA VAL A 314 2.86 -17.87 10.87
C VAL A 314 4.27 -17.30 10.90
N GLY A 315 5.20 -17.98 11.58
CA GLY A 315 6.61 -17.62 11.65
C GLY A 315 6.95 -16.53 12.67
N LYS A 316 5.97 -16.08 13.46
CA LYS A 316 6.15 -15.11 14.54
C LYS A 316 6.33 -15.77 15.90
N PRO A 317 6.84 -15.03 16.90
CA PRO A 317 7.00 -15.55 18.26
C PRO A 317 5.69 -16.12 18.83
N GLU A 318 5.80 -17.27 19.51
CA GLU A 318 4.68 -17.88 20.21
C GLU A 318 4.14 -16.97 21.32
N PRO A 319 2.84 -17.01 21.63
CA PRO A 319 2.27 -16.20 22.68
C PRO A 319 2.77 -16.57 24.07
N THR A 320 2.71 -15.60 24.97
CA THR A 320 2.96 -15.79 26.40
C THR A 320 1.75 -15.34 27.21
N ASP A 321 1.55 -15.98 28.36
CA ASP A 321 0.41 -15.70 29.24
C ASP A 321 0.85 -14.98 30.52
N VAL A 322 0.07 -13.96 30.89
CA VAL A 322 0.17 -13.25 32.16
C VAL A 322 -1.15 -13.42 32.91
N PHE A 323 -1.13 -14.27 33.95
CA PHE A 323 -2.29 -14.49 34.80
C PHE A 323 -2.38 -13.44 35.91
N THR A 324 -3.55 -12.83 36.03
CA THR A 324 -3.86 -11.79 37.01
C THR A 324 -5.08 -12.18 37.83
N ALA A 325 -5.35 -11.44 38.92
CA ALA A 325 -6.42 -11.81 39.86
C ALA A 325 -7.82 -11.56 39.29
N ASP A 326 -8.00 -10.44 38.59
CA ASP A 326 -9.29 -9.92 38.12
C ASP A 326 -9.08 -8.91 36.97
N MET A 327 -10.17 -8.38 36.43
CA MET A 327 -10.14 -7.40 35.34
C MET A 327 -9.32 -6.12 35.67
N ASP A 328 -9.35 -5.63 36.91
CA ASP A 328 -8.60 -4.43 37.29
C ASP A 328 -7.08 -4.71 37.29
N ALA A 329 -6.69 -5.92 37.71
CA ALA A 329 -5.31 -6.38 37.61
C ALA A 329 -4.86 -6.56 36.14
N VAL A 330 -5.73 -7.07 35.25
CA VAL A 330 -5.47 -7.09 33.79
C VAL A 330 -5.22 -5.67 33.28
N VAL A 331 -6.13 -4.73 33.56
CA VAL A 331 -6.03 -3.34 33.12
C VAL A 331 -4.72 -2.69 33.55
N LYS A 332 -4.33 -2.87 34.82
CA LYS A 332 -3.07 -2.33 35.36
C LYS A 332 -1.83 -2.96 34.72
N ALA A 333 -1.83 -4.27 34.52
CA ALA A 333 -0.70 -4.99 33.92
C ALA A 333 -0.48 -4.56 32.47
N VAL A 334 -1.57 -4.51 31.67
CA VAL A 334 -1.53 -4.11 30.26
C VAL A 334 -1.09 -2.65 30.13
N ALA A 335 -1.65 -1.74 30.94
CA ALA A 335 -1.26 -0.33 30.88
C ALA A 335 0.21 -0.11 31.22
N LYS A 336 0.74 -0.84 32.22
CA LYS A 336 2.17 -0.80 32.58
C LYS A 336 3.06 -1.29 31.44
N ASP A 337 2.72 -2.42 30.83
CA ASP A 337 3.47 -2.99 29.70
C ASP A 337 3.43 -2.07 28.47
N ALA A 338 2.25 -1.54 28.13
CA ALA A 338 2.08 -0.60 27.02
C ALA A 338 2.91 0.67 27.20
N VAL A 339 2.89 1.30 28.38
CA VAL A 339 3.68 2.51 28.66
C VAL A 339 5.18 2.24 28.58
N ALA A 340 5.65 1.09 29.09
CA ALA A 340 7.06 0.72 28.97
C ALA A 340 7.50 0.57 27.52
N ARG A 341 6.68 -0.07 26.67
CA ARG A 341 6.95 -0.23 25.23
C ARG A 341 6.92 1.10 24.47
N ILE A 342 5.97 1.98 24.80
CA ILE A 342 5.88 3.33 24.25
C ILE A 342 7.13 4.14 24.59
N ALA A 343 7.56 4.11 25.85
CA ALA A 343 8.77 4.81 26.29
C ALA A 343 10.01 4.32 25.53
N ALA A 344 10.18 3.00 25.42
CA ALA A 344 11.29 2.41 24.67
C ALA A 344 11.25 2.78 23.17
N ALA A 345 10.08 2.77 22.54
CA ALA A 345 9.91 3.16 21.15
C ALA A 345 10.28 4.64 20.90
N ILE A 346 9.85 5.55 21.80
CA ILE A 346 10.21 6.97 21.70
C ILE A 346 11.71 7.19 21.95
N GLU A 347 12.32 6.46 22.89
CA GLU A 347 13.76 6.54 23.14
C GLU A 347 14.58 6.07 21.92
N GLU A 348 14.17 4.96 21.30
CA GLU A 348 14.89 4.36 20.17
C GLU A 348 14.66 5.09 18.84
N ARG A 349 13.41 5.47 18.55
CA ARG A 349 12.98 5.98 17.24
C ARG A 349 12.49 7.43 17.25
N GLY A 350 12.33 8.04 18.42
CA GLY A 350 11.78 9.39 18.54
C GLY A 350 10.27 9.49 18.25
N ILE A 351 9.57 8.35 18.10
CA ILE A 351 8.14 8.27 17.81
C ILE A 351 7.58 6.94 18.32
N ALA A 352 6.31 6.94 18.75
CA ALA A 352 5.58 5.71 19.04
C ALA A 352 4.14 5.73 18.53
N HIS A 353 3.63 4.55 18.17
CA HIS A 353 2.28 4.31 17.69
C HIS A 353 1.56 3.27 18.56
N LEU A 354 0.45 3.69 19.18
CA LEU A 354 -0.43 2.87 20.01
C LEU A 354 -1.77 2.65 19.32
N VAL A 355 -2.22 1.40 19.21
CA VAL A 355 -3.58 1.06 18.77
C VAL A 355 -4.42 0.64 19.96
N LEU A 356 -5.52 1.37 20.15
CA LEU A 356 -6.52 1.10 21.16
C LEU A 356 -7.63 0.20 20.62
N THR A 357 -8.37 -0.38 21.56
CA THR A 357 -9.56 -1.21 21.29
C THR A 357 -10.71 -0.76 22.18
N GLY A 358 -11.93 -1.01 21.72
CA GLY A 358 -13.13 -0.74 22.49
C GLY A 358 -13.41 -1.78 23.58
N GLY A 359 -14.63 -1.72 24.12
CA GLY A 359 -15.09 -2.63 25.17
C GLY A 359 -14.60 -2.24 26.56
N ARG A 360 -15.21 -2.81 27.60
CA ARG A 360 -15.04 -2.39 28.99
C ARG A 360 -13.57 -2.39 29.45
N ALA A 361 -12.85 -3.48 29.18
CA ALA A 361 -11.45 -3.60 29.54
C ALA A 361 -10.56 -2.68 28.68
N GLY A 362 -10.83 -2.58 27.36
CA GLY A 362 -10.10 -1.69 26.45
C GLY A 362 -10.20 -0.22 26.83
N THR A 363 -11.40 0.27 27.10
CA THR A 363 -11.66 1.64 27.59
C THR A 363 -10.93 1.89 28.91
N ALA A 364 -11.05 1.00 29.89
CA ALA A 364 -10.39 1.15 31.18
C ALA A 364 -8.86 1.13 31.06
N THR A 365 -8.30 0.30 30.18
CA THR A 365 -6.86 0.27 29.87
C THR A 365 -6.41 1.57 29.21
N ALA A 366 -7.15 2.11 28.25
CA ALA A 366 -6.81 3.38 27.61
C ALA A 366 -6.80 4.56 28.60
N GLU A 367 -7.81 4.65 29.47
CA GLU A 367 -7.84 5.64 30.57
C GLU A 367 -6.65 5.45 31.51
N ARG A 368 -6.31 4.20 31.86
CA ARG A 368 -5.19 3.91 32.74
C ARG A 368 -3.83 4.23 32.09
N ILE A 369 -3.68 4.01 30.78
CA ILE A 369 -2.50 4.41 30.02
C ILE A 369 -2.35 5.93 30.08
N ALA A 370 -3.42 6.68 29.83
CA ALA A 370 -3.38 8.14 29.90
C ALA A 370 -2.88 8.63 31.26
N ILE A 371 -3.43 8.10 32.36
CA ILE A 371 -2.97 8.40 33.73
C ILE A 371 -1.51 8.00 33.92
N SER A 372 -1.09 6.85 33.40
CA SER A 372 0.26 6.34 33.61
C SER A 372 1.31 7.14 32.85
N LEU A 373 0.97 7.68 31.67
CA LEU A 373 1.84 8.55 30.88
C LEU A 373 2.18 9.87 31.59
N GLU A 374 1.25 10.41 32.40
CA GLU A 374 1.50 11.62 33.20
C GLU A 374 2.71 11.46 34.16
N PHE A 375 3.02 10.22 34.57
CA PHE A 375 4.10 9.91 35.51
C PHE A 375 5.29 9.20 34.87
N ALA A 376 5.24 8.89 33.57
CA ALA A 376 6.22 8.03 32.90
C ALA A 376 7.45 8.76 32.35
N GLU A 377 7.55 10.09 32.52
CA GLU A 377 8.58 10.95 31.89
C GLU A 377 8.68 10.75 30.36
N VAL A 378 7.56 10.43 29.71
CA VAL A 378 7.47 10.23 28.26
C VAL A 378 7.04 11.54 27.57
N ASP A 379 7.73 11.91 26.50
CA ASP A 379 7.31 13.01 25.63
C ASP A 379 6.09 12.60 24.78
N THR A 380 4.90 12.87 25.30
CA THR A 380 3.62 12.49 24.67
C THR A 380 3.33 13.22 23.35
N SER A 381 4.11 14.25 22.99
CA SER A 381 4.03 14.89 21.67
C SER A 381 4.52 14.00 20.53
N LYS A 382 5.25 12.93 20.86
CA LYS A 382 5.78 11.92 19.93
C LYS A 382 4.93 10.64 19.88
N LEU A 383 3.83 10.60 20.64
CA LEU A 383 2.92 9.46 20.68
C LEU A 383 1.75 9.70 19.74
N HIS A 384 1.52 8.75 18.82
CA HIS A 384 0.33 8.67 17.97
C HIS A 384 -0.61 7.57 18.45
N VAL A 385 -1.91 7.87 18.49
CA VAL A 385 -2.95 6.96 18.98
C VAL A 385 -3.97 6.68 17.88
N TRP A 386 -4.30 5.39 17.73
CA TRP A 386 -5.18 4.85 16.70
C TRP A 386 -6.23 3.92 17.32
N TRP A 387 -7.22 3.51 16.54
CA TRP A 387 -8.20 2.48 16.90
C TRP A 387 -8.11 1.28 15.95
N GLY A 388 -8.18 0.08 16.53
CA GLY A 388 -8.22 -1.18 15.78
C GLY A 388 -9.55 -1.41 15.06
N ASP A 389 -10.64 -0.91 15.62
CA ASP A 389 -11.96 -0.85 15.01
C ASP A 389 -12.82 0.27 15.61
N GLU A 390 -13.90 0.59 14.90
CA GLU A 390 -14.90 1.54 15.38
C GLU A 390 -16.29 1.25 14.82
N ARG A 391 -17.31 1.65 15.57
CA ARG A 391 -18.71 1.56 15.21
C ARG A 391 -19.02 2.73 14.30
N PHE A 392 -19.53 2.44 13.10
CA PHE A 392 -19.85 3.46 12.11
C PHE A 392 -21.22 4.07 12.40
N VAL A 393 -21.23 4.91 13.44
CA VAL A 393 -22.39 5.66 13.93
C VAL A 393 -22.01 7.14 14.01
N ALA A 394 -22.97 8.03 14.29
CA ALA A 394 -22.68 9.45 14.46
C ALA A 394 -21.57 9.70 15.49
N ALA A 395 -20.72 10.70 15.26
CA ALA A 395 -19.55 10.99 16.10
C ALA A 395 -19.89 11.24 17.58
N LYS A 396 -21.11 11.73 17.86
CA LYS A 396 -21.65 11.94 19.21
C LYS A 396 -22.48 10.77 19.75
N SER A 397 -22.39 9.58 19.17
CA SER A 397 -23.03 8.39 19.73
C SER A 397 -22.33 7.93 21.01
N SER A 398 -23.03 7.21 21.88
CA SER A 398 -22.44 6.49 23.01
C SER A 398 -21.80 5.15 22.61
N ASP A 399 -22.11 4.64 21.42
CA ASP A 399 -21.59 3.35 20.92
C ASP A 399 -20.17 3.45 20.34
N ARG A 400 -19.64 4.67 20.24
CA ARG A 400 -18.28 4.96 19.76
C ARG A 400 -17.22 4.49 20.76
N ASN A 401 -16.18 3.82 20.26
CA ASN A 401 -15.04 3.35 21.03
C ASN A 401 -14.15 4.52 21.48
N ASP A 402 -13.98 5.53 20.64
CA ASP A 402 -13.06 6.65 20.87
C ASP A 402 -13.57 7.67 21.90
N ARG A 403 -14.87 7.99 21.84
CA ARG A 403 -15.51 9.01 22.67
C ARG A 403 -15.15 8.98 24.16
N PRO A 404 -15.25 7.85 24.89
CA PRO A 404 -14.99 7.84 26.32
C PRO A 404 -13.54 8.21 26.68
N VAL A 405 -12.58 7.99 25.78
CA VAL A 405 -11.14 8.06 26.10
C VAL A 405 -10.44 9.29 25.52
N ILE A 406 -11.00 9.95 24.49
CA ILE A 406 -10.36 11.10 23.81
C ILE A 406 -9.94 12.20 24.80
N SER A 407 -10.80 12.55 25.77
CA SER A 407 -10.50 13.61 26.74
C SER A 407 -9.35 13.22 27.67
N ALA A 408 -9.28 11.95 28.07
CA ALA A 408 -8.20 11.46 28.93
C ALA A 408 -6.86 11.48 28.18
N LEU A 409 -6.86 11.06 26.91
CA LEU A 409 -5.66 11.05 26.07
C LEU A 409 -5.14 12.46 25.76
N THR A 410 -6.04 13.37 25.36
CA THR A 410 -5.64 14.71 24.93
C THR A 410 -5.41 15.65 26.11
N THR A 411 -6.40 15.80 27.00
CA THR A 411 -6.34 16.77 28.11
C THR A 411 -5.62 16.20 29.33
N GLY A 412 -5.76 14.89 29.61
CA GLY A 412 -5.06 14.24 30.71
C GLY A 412 -3.58 14.01 30.38
N ALA A 413 -3.31 13.16 29.40
CA ALA A 413 -1.93 12.80 29.03
C ALA A 413 -1.21 13.84 28.14
N GLY A 414 -1.87 14.91 27.71
CA GLY A 414 -1.26 15.97 26.92
C GLY A 414 -0.93 15.58 25.47
N ILE A 415 -1.49 14.48 24.95
CA ILE A 415 -1.24 14.05 23.56
C ILE A 415 -1.85 15.10 22.61
N PRO A 416 -1.08 15.63 21.64
CA PRO A 416 -1.62 16.58 20.68
C PRO A 416 -2.82 16.01 19.93
N VAL A 417 -3.87 16.81 19.73
CA VAL A 417 -5.10 16.34 19.05
C VAL A 417 -4.82 15.78 17.66
N TYR A 418 -3.86 16.36 16.93
CA TYR A 418 -3.45 15.91 15.61
C TYR A 418 -2.69 14.57 15.61
N ASN A 419 -2.29 14.06 16.79
CA ASN A 419 -1.73 12.73 16.96
C ASN A 419 -2.79 11.68 17.37
N VAL A 420 -4.05 12.08 17.54
CA VAL A 420 -5.16 11.19 17.89
C VAL A 420 -6.02 10.93 16.66
N HIS A 421 -5.83 9.76 16.06
CA HIS A 421 -6.36 9.39 14.74
C HIS A 421 -7.66 8.62 14.88
N THR A 422 -8.78 9.34 14.91
CA THR A 422 -10.13 8.73 15.03
C THR A 422 -10.68 8.27 13.68
N ILE A 423 -11.49 7.19 13.69
CA ILE A 423 -12.21 6.72 12.50
C ILE A 423 -13.43 7.64 12.25
N PRO A 424 -13.73 8.07 11.01
CA PRO A 424 -14.88 8.95 10.75
C PRO A 424 -16.22 8.39 11.27
N GLY A 425 -17.08 9.28 11.76
CA GLY A 425 -18.47 8.95 12.10
C GLY A 425 -19.38 8.94 10.88
N ALA A 426 -20.57 8.34 11.00
CA ALA A 426 -21.56 8.27 9.92
C ALA A 426 -22.12 9.64 9.50
N ASP A 427 -21.92 10.68 10.32
CA ASP A 427 -22.28 12.07 10.07
C ASP A 427 -21.14 12.90 9.44
N ALA A 428 -20.02 12.27 9.05
CA ALA A 428 -18.89 12.92 8.40
C ALA A 428 -19.10 13.22 6.90
N GLY A 429 -20.25 12.84 6.33
CA GLY A 429 -20.53 12.99 4.90
C GLY A 429 -19.83 11.95 4.01
N MET A 430 -19.29 10.88 4.61
CA MET A 430 -18.67 9.74 3.92
C MET A 430 -19.59 8.52 4.04
N SER A 431 -19.65 7.70 3.00
CA SER A 431 -20.15 6.33 3.08
C SER A 431 -19.22 5.45 3.93
N LEU A 432 -19.70 4.26 4.31
CA LEU A 432 -18.89 3.29 5.08
C LEU A 432 -17.59 2.91 4.35
N ASP A 433 -17.67 2.67 3.03
CA ASP A 433 -16.51 2.34 2.20
C ASP A 433 -15.52 3.51 2.11
N GLU A 434 -16.01 4.73 1.90
CA GLU A 434 -15.16 5.93 1.84
C GLU A 434 -14.49 6.20 3.19
N ALA A 435 -15.20 6.02 4.31
CA ALA A 435 -14.64 6.19 5.64
C ALA A 435 -13.56 5.14 5.97
N ALA A 436 -13.77 3.87 5.58
CA ALA A 436 -12.76 2.83 5.72
C ALA A 436 -11.52 3.12 4.87
N ALA A 437 -11.73 3.53 3.61
CA ALA A 437 -10.65 3.90 2.71
C ALA A 437 -9.87 5.12 3.23
N TRP A 438 -10.58 6.17 3.67
CA TRP A 438 -9.99 7.37 4.26
C TRP A 438 -9.13 7.03 5.47
N TYR A 439 -9.59 6.16 6.36
CA TYR A 439 -8.80 5.74 7.52
C TYR A 439 -7.54 4.97 7.09
N GLY A 440 -7.64 4.12 6.06
CA GLY A 440 -6.48 3.48 5.43
C GLY A 440 -5.48 4.47 4.81
N GLN A 441 -5.96 5.60 4.28
CA GLN A 441 -5.10 6.69 3.79
C GLN A 441 -4.43 7.45 4.93
N GLN A 442 -5.12 7.71 6.04
CA GLN A 442 -4.53 8.37 7.22
C GLN A 442 -3.35 7.59 7.76
N LEU A 443 -3.47 6.26 7.75
CA LEU A 443 -2.32 5.38 7.98
C LEU A 443 -1.23 5.78 6.98
N THR A 444 -1.39 5.58 5.68
CA THR A 444 -0.37 5.94 4.66
C THR A 444 0.31 7.31 4.85
N ILE A 445 -0.46 8.38 5.09
CA ILE A 445 0.04 9.76 5.26
C ILE A 445 1.01 9.88 6.44
N GLN A 446 0.70 9.25 7.57
CA GLN A 446 1.50 9.38 8.79
C GLN A 446 2.85 8.65 8.69
N GLY A 447 3.07 7.82 7.66
CA GLY A 447 4.27 6.98 7.50
C GLY A 447 5.42 7.71 6.83
N GLY A 448 5.18 8.89 6.25
CA GLY A 448 6.20 9.66 5.55
C GLY A 448 6.77 8.94 4.30
N ASP A 449 8.09 9.07 4.11
CA ASP A 449 8.82 8.77 2.85
C ASP A 449 9.00 7.25 2.73
N SER A 450 9.01 6.61 3.90
CA SER A 450 8.80 5.18 4.10
C SER A 450 7.32 4.96 4.41
N ALA A 451 6.44 5.24 3.43
CA ALA A 451 5.00 5.01 3.54
C ALA A 451 4.75 3.70 4.29
N PHE A 452 3.83 3.66 5.27
CA PHE A 452 3.65 2.48 6.12
C PHE A 452 3.61 1.19 5.29
N THR A 453 4.72 0.46 5.29
CA THR A 453 4.89 -0.75 4.49
C THR A 453 4.84 -1.92 5.45
N THR A 454 3.92 -2.85 5.20
CA THR A 454 3.81 -4.10 5.98
C THR A 454 4.89 -5.13 5.57
N GLN A 455 6.05 -4.65 5.11
CA GLN A 455 7.15 -5.48 4.60
C GLN A 455 8.14 -5.86 5.72
N GLY A 456 7.64 -6.45 6.79
CA GLY A 456 8.49 -6.95 7.88
C GLY A 456 9.00 -5.89 8.85
N GLU A 457 8.81 -4.60 8.56
CA GLU A 457 8.97 -3.54 9.55
C GLU A 457 7.64 -3.28 10.26
N ALA A 458 7.69 -3.21 11.58
CA ALA A 458 6.50 -3.12 12.38
C ALA A 458 5.90 -1.69 12.33
N TYR A 459 4.60 -1.63 12.03
CA TYR A 459 3.79 -0.42 11.90
C TYR A 459 3.51 0.22 13.26
N PHE A 460 3.06 -0.61 14.20
CA PHE A 460 2.62 -0.16 15.52
C PHE A 460 3.58 -0.71 16.56
N ASP A 461 3.93 0.09 17.56
CA ASP A 461 4.72 -0.40 18.69
C ASP A 461 3.87 -1.29 19.59
N VAL A 462 2.64 -0.84 19.85
CA VAL A 462 1.71 -1.54 20.73
C VAL A 462 0.33 -1.62 20.09
N LEU A 463 -0.18 -2.85 19.96
CA LEU A 463 -1.57 -3.13 19.58
C LEU A 463 -2.30 -3.77 20.76
N LEU A 464 -3.37 -3.11 21.21
CA LEU A 464 -4.27 -3.64 22.22
C LEU A 464 -5.49 -4.28 21.54
N LEU A 465 -5.84 -5.50 21.94
CA LEU A 465 -7.03 -6.20 21.46
C LEU A 465 -7.83 -6.82 22.60
N GLY A 466 -9.14 -6.57 22.58
CA GLY A 466 -10.09 -7.40 23.32
C GLY A 466 -10.43 -8.67 22.54
N VAL A 467 -10.97 -9.68 23.24
CA VAL A 467 -11.44 -10.92 22.62
C VAL A 467 -12.91 -11.12 22.95
N GLY A 468 -13.73 -11.38 21.92
CA GLY A 468 -15.12 -11.76 22.10
C GLY A 468 -15.31 -13.19 22.62
N PRO A 469 -16.51 -13.52 23.14
CA PRO A 469 -16.81 -14.90 23.55
C PRO A 469 -16.81 -15.89 22.37
N ASP A 470 -17.01 -15.36 21.16
CA ASP A 470 -16.91 -16.00 19.85
C ASP A 470 -15.48 -15.97 19.26
N GLY A 471 -14.49 -15.42 19.98
CA GLY A 471 -13.11 -15.33 19.51
C GLY A 471 -12.82 -14.22 18.49
N HIS A 472 -13.79 -13.35 18.17
CA HIS A 472 -13.54 -12.19 17.33
C HIS A 472 -12.55 -11.21 18.00
N VAL A 473 -11.81 -10.48 17.17
CA VAL A 473 -10.94 -9.36 17.55
C VAL A 473 -11.26 -8.17 16.68
N ALA A 474 -11.05 -6.95 17.19
CA ALA A 474 -11.46 -5.73 16.49
C ALA A 474 -12.92 -5.89 16.00
N SER A 475 -13.16 -5.73 14.69
CA SER A 475 -14.44 -6.08 14.07
C SER A 475 -14.35 -7.26 13.07
N LEU A 476 -13.38 -8.16 13.27
CA LEU A 476 -13.14 -9.35 12.46
C LEU A 476 -13.79 -10.57 13.13
N PHE A 477 -14.98 -10.94 12.64
CA PHE A 477 -15.82 -11.99 13.21
C PHE A 477 -15.56 -13.37 12.57
N PRO A 478 -15.74 -14.47 13.32
CA PRO A 478 -15.66 -15.82 12.78
C PRO A 478 -16.56 -16.01 11.56
N GLU A 479 -16.03 -16.64 10.51
CA GLU A 479 -16.69 -16.94 9.24
C GLU A 479 -17.30 -15.74 8.50
N HIS A 480 -17.04 -14.50 8.93
CA HIS A 480 -17.62 -13.32 8.34
C HIS A 480 -16.94 -12.97 7.00
N PRO A 481 -17.69 -12.69 5.92
CA PRO A 481 -17.11 -12.45 4.60
C PRO A 481 -16.21 -11.21 4.57
N ASP A 482 -16.60 -10.11 5.23
CA ASP A 482 -15.78 -8.89 5.28
C ASP A 482 -14.46 -9.10 6.06
N ALA A 483 -14.41 -10.11 6.94
CA ALA A 483 -13.17 -10.49 7.61
C ALA A 483 -12.23 -11.27 6.69
N ARG A 484 -12.58 -11.59 5.44
CA ARG A 484 -11.67 -12.23 4.48
C ARG A 484 -10.90 -11.22 3.62
N ALA A 485 -11.25 -9.93 3.71
CA ALA A 485 -10.56 -8.88 2.96
C ALA A 485 -9.16 -8.62 3.54
N THR A 486 -8.13 -8.94 2.76
CA THR A 486 -6.71 -8.75 3.14
C THR A 486 -6.03 -7.63 2.38
N SER A 487 -6.76 -6.94 1.51
CA SER A 487 -6.21 -6.02 0.54
C SER A 487 -6.11 -4.56 0.98
N ALA A 488 -7.08 -4.10 1.74
CA ALA A 488 -7.14 -2.74 2.26
C ALA A 488 -6.45 -2.66 3.63
N TYR A 489 -6.03 -1.45 4.04
CA TYR A 489 -5.47 -1.24 5.38
C TYR A 489 -6.57 -1.19 6.46
N ALA A 490 -7.74 -0.69 6.09
CA ALA A 490 -8.97 -0.80 6.88
C ALA A 490 -10.10 -1.31 5.98
N VAL A 491 -11.03 -2.06 6.57
CA VAL A 491 -12.11 -2.75 5.87
C VAL A 491 -13.46 -2.33 6.44
N PRO A 492 -14.46 -2.07 5.58
CA PRO A 492 -15.84 -1.91 6.00
C PRO A 492 -16.40 -3.29 6.41
N VAL A 493 -17.02 -3.35 7.59
CA VAL A 493 -17.68 -4.54 8.12
C VAL A 493 -19.17 -4.27 8.17
N ARG A 494 -19.92 -4.98 7.33
CA ARG A 494 -21.37 -4.91 7.21
C ARG A 494 -22.00 -6.05 8.00
N GLN A 495 -23.23 -5.85 8.46
CA GLN A 495 -24.02 -6.92 9.10
C GLN A 495 -23.28 -7.63 10.26
N SER A 496 -22.51 -6.88 11.04
CA SER A 496 -21.86 -7.42 12.23
C SER A 496 -22.89 -8.16 13.08
N PRO A 497 -22.57 -9.37 13.58
CA PRO A 497 -23.47 -10.15 14.42
C PRO A 497 -23.74 -9.49 15.78
N LYS A 498 -23.07 -8.36 16.08
CA LYS A 498 -23.24 -7.59 17.30
C LYS A 498 -23.61 -6.15 16.97
N PRO A 499 -24.68 -5.59 17.55
CA PRO A 499 -25.07 -4.20 17.30
C PRO A 499 -23.98 -3.23 17.80
N PRO A 500 -23.82 -2.06 17.15
CA PRO A 500 -24.34 -1.69 15.82
C PRO A 500 -23.72 -2.53 14.68
N SER A 501 -24.48 -2.72 13.60
CA SER A 501 -24.14 -3.67 12.52
C SER A 501 -23.05 -3.19 11.57
N GLU A 502 -22.87 -1.88 11.43
CA GLU A 502 -21.85 -1.29 10.54
C GLU A 502 -20.65 -0.81 11.33
N ARG A 503 -19.46 -1.24 10.90
CA ARG A 503 -18.19 -1.02 11.59
C ARG A 503 -17.07 -0.85 10.58
N ILE A 504 -15.98 -0.25 11.02
CA ILE A 504 -14.73 -0.16 10.27
C ILE A 504 -13.67 -0.87 11.12
N SER A 505 -12.88 -1.75 10.52
CA SER A 505 -11.81 -2.50 11.19
C SER A 505 -10.48 -2.30 10.49
N LEU A 506 -9.38 -2.28 11.20
CA LEU A 506 -8.08 -2.57 10.61
C LEU A 506 -8.07 -4.02 10.08
N SER A 507 -7.36 -4.23 8.97
CA SER A 507 -7.27 -5.53 8.32
C SER A 507 -6.18 -6.42 8.92
N TRP A 508 -6.19 -7.71 8.57
CA TRP A 508 -5.20 -8.69 9.01
C TRP A 508 -3.74 -8.27 8.83
N PRO A 509 -3.27 -7.83 7.65
CA PRO A 509 -1.87 -7.42 7.49
C PRO A 509 -1.49 -6.24 8.37
N VAL A 510 -2.45 -5.35 8.69
CA VAL A 510 -2.20 -4.16 9.53
C VAL A 510 -2.19 -4.51 11.01
N LEU A 511 -3.08 -5.38 11.48
CA LEU A 511 -3.02 -5.87 12.86
C LEU A 511 -1.75 -6.70 13.11
N ASN A 512 -1.35 -7.49 12.11
CA ASN A 512 -0.16 -8.34 12.19
C ASN A 512 1.15 -7.59 11.91
N SER A 513 1.13 -6.27 11.63
CA SER A 513 2.36 -5.49 11.54
C SER A 513 2.74 -4.83 12.87
N SER A 514 2.09 -5.13 13.99
CA SER A 514 2.48 -4.57 15.30
C SER A 514 3.70 -5.30 15.89
N ARG A 515 4.62 -4.57 16.56
CA ARG A 515 5.74 -5.16 17.31
C ARG A 515 5.22 -6.02 18.45
N HIS A 516 4.37 -5.40 19.27
CA HIS A 516 3.83 -6.01 20.47
C HIS A 516 2.31 -6.03 20.40
N VAL A 517 1.75 -7.24 20.45
CA VAL A 517 0.31 -7.47 20.51
C VAL A 517 -0.05 -7.89 21.93
N SER A 518 -0.96 -7.14 22.56
CA SER A 518 -1.46 -7.41 23.91
C SER A 518 -2.95 -7.72 23.86
N PHE A 519 -3.30 -8.96 24.18
CA PHE A 519 -4.68 -9.37 24.40
C PHE A 519 -5.07 -9.11 25.84
N LEU A 520 -6.15 -8.37 26.07
CA LEU A 520 -6.68 -8.07 27.40
C LEU A 520 -8.03 -8.75 27.58
N VAL A 521 -8.03 -9.86 28.34
CA VAL A 521 -9.19 -10.77 28.42
C VAL A 521 -9.55 -11.03 29.88
N ALA A 522 -10.79 -10.71 30.23
CA ALA A 522 -11.33 -10.91 31.57
C ALA A 522 -12.75 -11.48 31.49
N GLY A 523 -13.07 -12.41 32.38
CA GLY A 523 -14.38 -13.03 32.52
C GLY A 523 -14.51 -14.43 31.91
N PHE A 524 -15.30 -15.27 32.57
CA PHE A 524 -15.50 -16.68 32.20
C PHE A 524 -16.09 -16.88 30.79
N ASP A 525 -16.90 -15.94 30.32
CA ASP A 525 -17.53 -16.01 28.99
C ASP A 525 -16.52 -15.99 27.84
N LYS A 526 -15.25 -15.63 28.10
CA LYS A 526 -14.14 -15.66 27.13
C LYS A 526 -13.31 -16.93 27.18
N ALA A 527 -13.42 -17.74 28.24
CA ALA A 527 -12.48 -18.84 28.50
C ALA A 527 -12.42 -19.85 27.36
N GLN A 528 -13.57 -20.15 26.74
CA GLN A 528 -13.61 -21.07 25.60
C GLN A 528 -12.90 -20.50 24.37
N ALA A 529 -13.06 -19.20 24.09
CA ALA A 529 -12.35 -18.54 23.00
C ALA A 529 -10.84 -18.50 23.24
N VAL A 530 -10.41 -18.22 24.48
CA VAL A 530 -9.00 -18.27 24.89
C VAL A 530 -8.42 -19.66 24.63
N LYS A 531 -9.08 -20.73 25.10
CA LYS A 531 -8.66 -22.11 24.85
C LYS A 531 -8.51 -22.42 23.35
N THR A 532 -9.52 -22.04 22.56
CA THR A 532 -9.49 -22.26 21.10
C THR A 532 -8.33 -21.52 20.46
N ALA A 533 -8.08 -20.26 20.86
CA ALA A 533 -7.00 -19.44 20.31
C ALA A 533 -5.59 -19.99 20.61
N HIS A 534 -5.44 -20.75 21.70
CA HIS A 534 -4.19 -21.41 22.09
C HIS A 534 -3.99 -22.79 21.42
N THR A 535 -5.01 -23.33 20.75
CA THR A 535 -4.94 -24.68 20.16
C THR A 535 -4.24 -24.69 18.80
N LYS A 536 -4.65 -23.79 17.89
CA LYS A 536 -4.06 -23.64 16.56
C LYS A 536 -4.42 -22.26 16.00
N ILE A 537 -3.61 -21.78 15.05
CA ILE A 537 -3.93 -20.61 14.24
C ILE A 537 -5.06 -21.00 13.28
N ASP A 538 -6.21 -20.35 13.42
CA ASP A 538 -7.42 -20.55 12.61
C ASP A 538 -8.24 -19.25 12.60
N ALA A 539 -7.95 -18.37 11.64
CA ALA A 539 -8.59 -17.06 11.57
C ALA A 539 -10.09 -17.12 11.27
N ALA A 540 -10.54 -18.18 10.60
CA ALA A 540 -11.93 -18.35 10.22
C ALA A 540 -12.81 -18.73 11.42
N GLN A 541 -12.31 -19.64 12.28
CA GLN A 541 -13.05 -20.10 13.46
C GLN A 541 -12.76 -19.27 14.72
N CYS A 542 -11.52 -18.81 14.90
CA CYS A 542 -11.11 -18.04 16.07
C CYS A 542 -10.14 -16.92 15.65
N PRO A 543 -10.66 -15.77 15.20
CA PRO A 543 -9.86 -14.61 14.79
C PRO A 543 -8.71 -14.23 15.74
N ALA A 544 -8.92 -14.35 17.06
CA ALA A 544 -7.89 -14.07 18.06
C ALA A 544 -6.64 -14.97 17.98
N SER A 545 -6.75 -16.15 17.38
CA SER A 545 -5.60 -17.03 17.13
C SER A 545 -4.64 -16.50 16.04
N ALA A 546 -5.12 -15.61 15.18
CA ALA A 546 -4.47 -15.22 13.92
C ALA A 546 -3.87 -13.80 13.93
N VAL A 547 -3.78 -13.16 15.10
CA VAL A 547 -3.02 -11.92 15.27
C VAL A 547 -1.83 -12.19 16.18
N ARG A 548 -0.63 -11.97 15.64
CA ARG A 548 0.66 -12.12 16.34
C ARG A 548 1.52 -10.91 16.10
N GLY A 549 2.22 -10.45 17.14
CA GLY A 549 3.21 -9.40 17.03
C GLY A 549 4.49 -9.90 16.35
N THR A 550 5.23 -9.00 15.70
CA THR A 550 6.52 -9.35 15.09
C THR A 550 7.59 -9.65 16.13
N GLU A 551 7.45 -9.10 17.34
CA GLU A 551 8.38 -9.29 18.46
C GLU A 551 7.74 -10.02 19.65
N SER A 552 6.49 -9.72 20.00
CA SER A 552 5.81 -10.41 21.09
C SER A 552 4.30 -10.44 20.95
N THR A 553 3.69 -11.51 21.43
CA THR A 553 2.25 -11.62 21.65
C THR A 553 2.01 -12.01 23.11
N THR A 554 1.26 -11.20 23.86
CA THR A 554 1.02 -11.43 25.29
C THR A 554 -0.48 -11.46 25.60
N TRP A 555 -0.94 -12.51 26.25
CA TRP A 555 -2.31 -12.63 26.74
C TRP A 555 -2.35 -12.29 28.23
N PHE A 556 -2.96 -11.16 28.56
CA PHE A 556 -3.25 -10.76 29.93
C PHE A 556 -4.63 -11.29 30.30
N LEU A 557 -4.66 -12.29 31.17
CA LEU A 557 -5.83 -13.08 31.51
C LEU A 557 -6.17 -12.89 32.98
N ASP A 558 -7.44 -12.71 33.32
CA ASP A 558 -7.89 -12.97 34.69
C ASP A 558 -8.10 -14.48 34.92
N LYS A 559 -8.33 -14.85 36.18
CA LYS A 559 -8.54 -16.26 36.56
C LYS A 559 -9.71 -16.91 35.83
N GLU A 560 -10.74 -16.15 35.50
CA GLU A 560 -11.94 -16.70 34.85
C GLU A 560 -11.70 -16.94 33.35
N ALA A 561 -11.06 -16.00 32.65
CA ALA A 561 -10.69 -16.15 31.24
C ALA A 561 -9.65 -17.25 31.03
N ALA A 562 -8.78 -17.49 32.03
CA ALA A 562 -7.78 -18.55 32.02
C ALA A 562 -8.32 -19.94 32.41
N HIS A 563 -9.62 -20.09 32.68
CA HIS A 563 -10.17 -21.29 33.33
C HIS A 563 -9.83 -22.63 32.64
N PHE A 564 -9.59 -22.63 31.32
CA PHE A 564 -9.30 -23.84 30.54
C PHE A 564 -7.84 -23.96 30.06
N LEU A 565 -6.95 -23.06 30.49
CA LEU A 565 -5.52 -23.12 30.18
C LEU A 565 -4.74 -23.99 31.16
#